data_AF-A0A973GL40-F1
#
_entry.id   AF-A0A973GL40-F1
#
_cell.length_a   1.000
_cell.length_b   1.000
_cell.length_c   1.000
_cell.angle_alpha   90.00
_cell.angle_beta   90.00
_cell.angle_gamma   90.00
#
_symmetry.space_group_name_H-M   'P 1'
#
loop_
_entity.id
_entity.type
_entity.pdbx_description
1 polymer ?
#
loop_
_entity_poly.entity_id
_entity_poly.type
_entity_poly.pdbx_seq_one_letter_code
_entity_poly.pdbx_strand_id
1 'polypeptide(L)'
;MAYDKAWVVGQRDGVLQRLVGLYKFERAKSAYKVLGDLILDILPDLPPETVIVPIPTTPSRIRERGYDHMLLVARYIAKKR
;
A
#
# COMPACT_ATOMS: atom_id res chain seq x y z
N MET A 1 -8.59 19.57 3.08
CA MET A 1 -8.52 19.08 1.69
C MET A 1 -9.36 17.81 1.61
N ALA A 2 -10.47 17.85 0.89
CA ALA A 2 -11.24 16.66 0.55
C ALA A 2 -10.71 16.11 -0.78
N TYR A 3 -10.69 14.79 -0.91
CA TYR A 3 -10.43 14.10 -2.17
C TYR A 3 -11.73 14.00 -2.98
N ASP A 4 -11.65 14.02 -4.30
CA ASP A 4 -12.84 13.82 -5.16
C ASP A 4 -13.33 12.36 -5.14
N LYS A 5 -12.39 11.42 -5.00
CA LYS A 5 -12.65 9.98 -4.97
C LYS A 5 -11.70 9.29 -3.99
N ALA A 6 -12.18 8.24 -3.34
CA ALA A 6 -11.36 7.33 -2.56
C ALA A 6 -11.70 5.89 -2.89
N TRP A 7 -10.65 5.07 -2.99
CA TRP A 7 -10.76 3.62 -3.18
C TRP A 7 -10.27 2.94 -1.92
N VAL A 8 -11.14 2.13 -1.31
CA VAL A 8 -10.89 1.47 -0.02
C VAL A 8 -11.18 -0.01 -0.18
N VAL A 9 -10.14 -0.85 -0.01
CA VAL A 9 -10.22 -2.32 -0.15
C VAL A 9 -11.28 -2.92 0.77
N GLY A 10 -11.39 -2.39 1.99
CA GLY A 10 -12.37 -2.85 2.96
C GLY A 10 -12.11 -2.27 4.33
N GLN A 11 -12.99 -2.61 5.26
CA GLN A 11 -12.81 -2.26 6.67
C GLN A 11 -11.58 -2.97 7.23
N ARG A 12 -10.80 -2.26 8.06
CA ARG A 12 -9.61 -2.83 8.69
C ARG A 12 -10.01 -3.68 9.89
N ASP A 13 -10.50 -4.88 9.61
CA ASP A 13 -10.86 -5.91 10.59
C ASP A 13 -10.37 -7.30 10.15
N GLY A 14 -10.56 -8.30 11.02
CA GLY A 14 -10.35 -9.71 10.70
C GLY A 14 -9.00 -10.01 10.02
N VAL A 15 -9.08 -10.61 8.82
CA VAL A 15 -7.90 -11.00 8.03
C VAL A 15 -7.13 -9.78 7.52
N LEU A 16 -7.83 -8.74 7.06
CA LEU A 16 -7.19 -7.54 6.52
C LEU A 16 -6.42 -6.79 7.60
N GLN A 17 -6.97 -6.68 8.81
CA GLN A 17 -6.28 -6.11 9.96
C GLN A 17 -5.00 -6.90 10.29
N ARG A 18 -5.06 -8.24 10.29
CA ARG A 18 -3.89 -9.09 10.55
C ARG A 18 -2.83 -8.92 9.47
N LEU A 19 -3.20 -8.95 8.19
CA LEU A 19 -2.27 -8.74 7.07
C LEU A 19 -1.56 -7.39 7.17
N VAL A 20 -2.31 -6.31 7.39
CA VAL A 20 -1.74 -4.97 7.57
C VAL A 20 -0.85 -4.89 8.81
N GLY A 21 -1.23 -5.57 9.90
CA GLY A 21 -0.45 -5.65 11.13
C GLY A 21 0.90 -6.34 10.92
N LEU A 22 0.89 -7.55 10.36
CA LEU A 22 2.09 -8.33 10.03
C LEU A 22 3.04 -7.53 9.13
N TYR A 23 2.47 -6.82 8.15
CA TYR A 23 3.27 -6.00 7.24
C TYR A 23 3.92 -4.79 7.93
N LYS A 24 3.17 -4.10 8.80
CA LYS A 24 3.62 -2.88 9.46
C LYS A 24 4.60 -3.16 10.60
N PHE A 25 4.38 -4.21 11.37
CA PHE A 25 5.04 -4.43 12.66
C PHE A 25 5.94 -5.68 12.66
N GLU A 26 5.55 -6.76 11.99
CA GLU A 26 6.28 -8.04 12.02
C GLU A 26 7.22 -8.25 10.82
N ARG A 27 7.58 -7.17 10.11
CA ARG A 27 8.50 -7.20 8.95
C ARG A 27 8.12 -8.23 7.88
N ALA A 28 6.83 -8.57 7.74
CA ALA A 28 6.34 -9.51 6.72
C ALA A 28 6.41 -8.87 5.33
N LYS A 29 7.63 -8.62 4.82
CA LYS A 29 7.90 -7.77 3.66
C LYS A 29 7.12 -8.20 2.44
N SER A 30 7.04 -9.50 2.16
CA SER A 30 6.30 -10.08 1.02
C SER A 30 4.84 -9.66 0.93
N ALA A 31 4.21 -9.25 2.05
CA ALA A 31 2.83 -8.75 2.09
C ALA A 31 2.60 -7.51 1.21
N TYR A 32 3.65 -6.78 0.80
CA TYR A 32 3.48 -5.64 -0.12
C TYR A 32 2.82 -6.06 -1.44
N LYS A 33 3.07 -7.29 -1.91
CA LYS A 33 2.50 -7.81 -3.17
C LYS A 33 1.00 -8.04 -3.02
N VAL A 34 0.62 -8.76 -1.96
CA VAL A 34 -0.79 -9.05 -1.65
C VAL A 34 -1.58 -7.76 -1.42
N LEU A 35 -1.04 -6.84 -0.64
CA LEU A 35 -1.66 -5.53 -0.40
C LEU A 35 -1.77 -4.71 -1.69
N GLY A 36 -0.76 -4.76 -2.56
CA GLY A 36 -0.78 -4.09 -3.84
C GLY A 36 -1.80 -4.69 -4.82
N ASP A 37 -1.93 -6.02 -4.86
CA ASP A 37 -2.92 -6.72 -5.68
C ASP A 37 -4.34 -6.37 -5.23
N LEU A 38 -4.62 -6.38 -3.93
CA LEU A 38 -5.91 -5.95 -3.38
C LEU A 38 -6.29 -4.51 -3.77
N ILE A 39 -5.30 -3.61 -3.89
CA ILE A 39 -5.54 -2.24 -4.36
C ILE A 39 -5.81 -2.24 -5.87
N LEU A 40 -5.02 -2.96 -6.66
CA LEU A 40 -5.21 -3.05 -8.11
C LEU A 40 -6.59 -3.60 -8.47
N ASP A 41 -7.10 -4.58 -7.71
CA ASP A 41 -8.40 -5.21 -7.94
C ASP A 41 -9.59 -4.24 -7.80
N ILE A 42 -9.43 -3.13 -7.09
CA ILE A 42 -10.48 -2.14 -6.86
C ILE A 42 -10.23 -0.79 -7.55
N LEU A 43 -9.04 -0.59 -8.10
CA LEU A 43 -8.72 0.63 -8.83
C LEU A 43 -9.44 0.60 -10.19
N PRO A 44 -10.00 1.74 -10.65
CA PRO A 44 -10.52 1.82 -11.99
C PRO A 44 -9.35 1.91 -12.98
N ASP A 45 -9.68 1.85 -14.26
CA ASP A 45 -8.73 2.24 -15.30
C ASP A 45 -8.42 3.74 -15.16
N LEU A 46 -7.27 4.06 -14.57
CA LEU A 46 -6.75 5.42 -14.49
C LEU A 46 -5.91 5.72 -15.73
N PRO A 47 -5.81 6.99 -16.18
CA PRO A 47 -4.98 7.36 -17.33
C PRO A 47 -3.53 6.86 -17.22
N PRO A 48 -2.85 6.52 -18.35
CA PRO A 48 -1.46 6.08 -18.33
C PRO A 48 -0.49 7.06 -17.66
N GLU A 49 -0.76 8.36 -17.75
CA GLU A 49 0.05 9.43 -17.15
C GLU A 49 -0.16 9.59 -15.63
N THR A 50 -0.89 8.67 -14.99
CA THR A 50 -1.17 8.74 -13.55
C THR A 50 0.08 8.47 -12.73
N VAL A 51 0.45 9.44 -11.88
CA VAL A 51 1.56 9.29 -10.93
C VAL A 51 1.05 8.71 -9.60
N ILE A 52 1.70 7.66 -9.11
CA ILE A 52 1.41 7.05 -7.82
C ILE A 52 2.35 7.61 -6.76
N VAL A 53 1.79 8.31 -5.78
CA VAL A 53 2.54 8.91 -4.67
C VAL A 53 2.14 8.23 -3.35
N PRO A 54 3.06 7.50 -2.69
CA PRO A 54 2.80 6.98 -1.35
C PRO A 54 2.87 8.10 -0.32
N ILE A 55 2.05 8.00 0.74
CA ILE A 55 2.29 8.79 1.96
C ILE A 55 3.61 8.30 2.58
N PRO A 56 4.57 9.21 2.84
CA PRO A 56 5.90 8.81 3.29
C PRO A 56 5.85 8.10 4.65
N THR A 57 6.66 7.04 4.79
CA THR A 57 6.89 6.41 6.10
C THR A 57 7.87 7.25 6.91
N THR A 58 7.66 7.37 8.23
CA THR A 58 8.61 8.10 9.06
C THR A 58 10.02 7.46 9.04
N PRO A 59 11.12 8.23 9.02
CA PRO A 59 12.47 7.69 8.93
C PRO A 59 12.81 6.67 10.03
N SER A 60 12.29 6.86 11.25
CA SER A 60 12.48 5.91 12.37
C SER A 60 11.91 4.53 12.04
N ARG A 61 10.68 4.47 11.51
CA ARG A 61 10.03 3.21 11.10
C ARG A 61 10.71 2.57 9.89
N ILE A 62 11.26 3.35 8.97
CA ILE A 62 12.07 2.84 7.86
C ILE A 62 13.31 2.12 8.39
N ARG A 63 14.04 2.73 9.33
CA ARG A 63 15.23 2.13 9.95
C ARG A 63 14.90 0.88 10.75
N GLU A 64 13.84 0.92 11.56
CA GLU A 64 13.36 -0.23 12.35
C GLU A 64 13.03 -1.44 11.46
N ARG A 65 12.43 -1.20 10.29
CA ARG A 65 11.99 -2.26 9.37
C ARG A 65 13.02 -2.65 8.31
N GLY A 66 13.95 -1.74 7.99
CA GLY A 66 14.89 -1.86 6.87
C GLY A 66 14.31 -1.49 5.50
N TYR A 67 13.09 -0.94 5.43
CA TYR A 67 12.45 -0.49 4.18
C TYR A 67 11.26 0.44 4.44
N ASP A 68 10.96 1.30 3.45
CA ASP A 68 9.70 2.04 3.39
C ASP A 68 8.59 1.13 2.86
N HIS A 69 7.62 0.82 3.72
CA HIS A 69 6.53 -0.07 3.38
C HIS A 69 5.62 0.50 2.29
N MET A 70 5.16 1.74 2.41
CA MET A 70 4.26 2.30 1.41
C MET A 70 4.95 2.54 0.07
N LEU A 71 6.25 2.84 0.08
CA LEU A 71 7.03 2.93 -1.16
C LEU A 71 7.09 1.60 -1.92
N LEU A 72 7.22 0.46 -1.22
CA LEU A 72 7.20 -0.86 -1.87
C LEU A 72 5.85 -1.15 -2.53
N VAL A 73 4.75 -0.85 -1.83
CA VAL A 73 3.39 -1.02 -2.38
C VAL A 73 3.20 -0.12 -3.60
N ALA A 74 3.54 1.17 -3.51
CA ALA A 74 3.41 2.12 -4.61
C ALA A 74 4.22 1.69 -5.85
N ARG A 75 5.48 1.29 -5.68
CA ARG A 75 6.33 0.80 -6.78
C ARG A 75 5.77 -0.47 -7.43
N TYR A 76 5.16 -1.34 -6.63
CA TYR A 76 4.54 -2.56 -7.16
C TYR A 76 3.32 -2.26 -8.02
N ILE A 77 2.42 -1.40 -7.54
CA ILE A 77 1.24 -0.95 -8.29
C ILE A 77 1.68 -0.24 -9.58
N ALA A 78 2.65 0.68 -9.50
CA ALA A 78 3.17 1.42 -10.65
C ALA A 78 3.85 0.52 -11.70
N LYS A 79 4.38 -0.65 -11.31
CA LYS A 79 4.98 -1.60 -12.25
C LYS A 79 3.93 -2.47 -12.96
N LYS A 80 2.78 -2.69 -12.33
CA LYS A 80 1.70 -3.56 -12.82
C LYS A 80 0.67 -2.82 -13.68
N ARG A 81 0.80 -1.51 -13.81
CA ARG A 81 -0.02 -0.63 -14.65
C ARG A 81 0.89 0.04 -15.66
#